data_AF-A0A645ILD0-F1
#
_entry.id   AF-A0A645ILD0-F1
#
_cell.length_a   1.000
_cell.length_b   1.000
_cell.length_c   1.000
_cell.angle_alpha   90.00
_cell.angle_beta   90.00
_cell.angle_gamma   90.00
#
_symmetry.space_group_name_H-M   'P 1'
#
loop_
_entity.id
_entity.type
_entity.pdbx_description
1 polymer ?
#
loop_
_entity_poly.entity_id
_entity_poly.type
_entity_poly.pdbx_seq_one_letter_code
_entity_poly.pdbx_strand_id
1 'polypeptide(L)' 'MKRNAEVLEAAKRLDAYKIKMLKGNPHLTADIETVLRYVRETMEENNERI' A
#
# COMPACT_ATOMS: atom_id res chain seq x y z
N MET A 1 13.50 -5.04 12.22
CA MET A 1 12.14 -5.49 11.81
C MET A 1 10.98 -4.56 12.16
N LYS A 2 11.09 -3.58 13.10
CA LYS A 2 9.98 -2.66 13.43
C LYS A 2 9.46 -1.81 12.25
N ARG A 3 10.36 -1.37 11.35
CA ARG A 3 10.05 -0.48 10.24
C ARG A 3 9.17 -1.10 9.14
N ASN A 4 9.31 -2.40 8.87
CA ASN A 4 8.50 -3.08 7.86
C ASN A 4 7.05 -3.27 8.32
N ALA A 5 6.83 -3.49 9.63
CA ALA A 5 5.50 -3.61 10.21
C ALA A 5 4.71 -2.30 10.13
N GLU A 6 5.37 -1.16 10.38
CA GLU A 6 4.74 0.16 10.28
C GLU A 6 4.35 0.51 8.83
N VAL A 7 5.16 0.11 7.85
CA VAL A 7 4.86 0.34 6.42
C VAL A 7 3.71 -0.55 5.95
N LEU A 8 3.64 -1.81 6.41
CA LEU A 8 2.50 -2.71 6.15
C LEU A 8 1.20 -2.21 6.78
N GLU A 9 1.25 -1.68 8.01
CA GLU A 9 0.11 -1.04 8.65
C GLU A 9 -0.37 0.20 7.86
N ALA A 10 0.57 1.04 7.41
CA ALA A 10 0.25 2.21 6.59
C ALA A 10 -0.42 1.81 5.26
N ALA A 11 0.08 0.76 4.60
CA ALA A 11 -0.52 0.22 3.38
C ALA A 11 -1.94 -0.30 3.61
N LYS A 12 -2.18 -1.04 4.70
CA LYS A 12 -3.53 -1.51 5.08
C LYS A 12 -4.51 -0.36 5.34
N ARG A 13 -4.05 0.70 6.01
CA ARG A 13 -4.85 1.91 6.23
C ARG A 13 -5.17 2.60 4.90
N LEU A 14 -4.18 2.71 4.01
CA LEU A 14 -4.36 3.32 2.69
C LEU A 14 -5.37 2.55 1.82
N ASP A 15 -5.34 1.22 1.86
CA ASP A 15 -6.31 0.34 1.20
C ASP A 15 -7.74 0.56 1.74
N ALA A 16 -7.91 0.71 3.06
CA ALA A 16 -9.21 1.04 3.66
C ALA A 16 -9.70 2.46 3.29
N TYR A 17 -8.78 3.42 3.12
CA TYR A 17 -9.13 4.79 2.71
C TYR A 17 -9.40 4.92 1.21
N LYS A 18 -8.96 3.97 0.38
CA LYS A 18 -9.23 3.92 -1.07
C LYS A 18 -10.71 4.13 -1.35
N ILE A 19 -11.61 3.40 -0.69
CA ILE A 19 -13.07 3.53 -0.90
C ILE A 19 -13.57 4.96 -0.66
N LYS A 20 -13.06 5.64 0.37
CA LYS A 20 -13.42 7.04 0.69
C LYS A 20 -12.80 8.03 -0.29
N MET A 21 -11.54 7.84 -0.68
CA MET A 21 -10.82 8.71 -1.64
C MET A 21 -11.39 8.62 -3.05
N LEU A 22 -11.81 7.42 -3.48
CA LEU A 22 -12.38 7.17 -4.81
C LEU A 22 -13.79 7.71 -4.99
N LYS A 23 -14.53 7.90 -3.89
CA LYS A 23 -15.89 8.46 -3.92
C LYS A 23 -15.94 9.90 -4.46
N GLY A 24 -14.82 10.63 -4.42
CA GLY A 24 -14.68 11.97 -5.02
C GLY A 24 -13.69 12.06 -6.16
N ASN A 25 -12.81 11.05 -6.34
CA ASN A 25 -11.70 11.10 -7.30
C ASN A 25 -11.45 9.71 -7.93
N PRO A 26 -12.34 9.22 -8.81
CA PRO A 26 -12.23 7.89 -9.39
C PRO A 26 -10.97 7.69 -10.26
N HIS A 27 -10.40 8.79 -10.78
CA HIS A 27 -9.15 8.77 -11.55
C HIS A 27 -7.92 8.35 -10.71
N LEU A 28 -7.96 8.56 -9.40
CA LEU A 28 -6.86 8.19 -8.49
C LEU A 28 -6.81 6.69 -8.17
N THR A 29 -7.78 5.89 -8.66
CA THR A 29 -7.83 4.44 -8.43
C THR A 29 -6.56 3.74 -8.88
N ALA A 30 -6.11 4.05 -10.10
CA ALA A 30 -4.94 3.41 -10.71
C ALA A 30 -3.64 3.78 -9.98
N ASP A 31 -3.52 5.04 -9.53
CA ASP A 31 -2.35 5.51 -8.78
C ASP A 31 -2.27 4.86 -7.39
N ILE A 32 -3.39 4.79 -6.67
CA ILE A 32 -3.46 4.16 -5.34
C ILE A 32 -3.15 2.66 -5.43
N GLU A 33 -3.67 1.96 -6.44
CA GLU A 33 -3.37 0.54 -6.65
C GLU A 33 -1.90 0.30 -7.00
N THR A 34 -1.30 1.19 -7.79
CA THR A 34 0.13 1.12 -8.13
C THR A 34 1.02 1.28 -6.90
N VAL A 35 0.71 2.25 -6.03
CA VAL A 35 1.45 2.47 -4.78
C VAL A 35 1.29 1.27 -3.82
N LEU A 36 0.08 0.75 -3.68
CA LEU A 36 -0.18 -0.42 -2.82
C LEU A 36 0.55 -1.68 -3.32
N ARG A 37 0.60 -1.88 -4.64
CA ARG A 37 1.35 -2.99 -5.24
C ARG A 37 2.85 -2.83 -4.99
N TYR A 38 3.41 -1.66 -5.26
CA TYR A 38 4.83 -1.37 -5.04
C TYR A 38 5.26 -1.63 -3.59
N VAL A 39 4.44 -1.22 -2.61
CA VAL A 39 4.74 -1.45 -1.20
C VAL A 39 4.71 -2.95 -0.85
N ARG A 40 3.80 -3.74 -1.41
CA ARG A 40 3.78 -5.20 -1.18
C ARG A 40 4.99 -5.88 -1.80
N GLU A 41 5.26 -5.62 -3.07
CA GLU A 41 6.39 -6.21 -3.81
C GLU A 41 7.71 -5.88 -3.11
N THR A 42 7.93 -4.62 -2.74
CA THR A 42 9.15 -4.19 -2.05
C THR A 42 9.30 -4.82 -0.67
N MET A 43 8.20 -5.07 0.05
CA MET A 43 8.26 -5.69 1.37
C MET A 43 8.45 -7.22 1.30
N GLU A 44 7.89 -7.86 0.27
CA GLU A 44 8.05 -9.30 0.02
C GLU A 44 9.47 -9.63 -0.44
N GLU A 45 10.03 -8.88 -1.39
CA GLU A 45 11.42 -9.03 -1.84
C GLU A 45 12.45 -8.78 -0.73
N ASN A 46 12.15 -7.86 0.21
CA ASN A 46 12.99 -7.63 1.39
C ASN A 46 12.86 -8.74 2.46
N ASN A 47 11.81 -9.55 2.41
CA ASN A 47 11.59 -10.64 3.35
C ASN A 47 12.19 -11.97 2.85
N GLU A 48 12.34 -12.15 1.54
CA GLU A 48 12.97 -13.34 0.93
C GLU A 48 14.50 -13.28 0.85
N ARG A 49 15.12 -12.11 1.04
CA ARG A 49 16.59 -11.93 1.00
C ARG A 49 17.29 -12.05 2.37
N ILE A 50 16.62 -12.57 3.40
CA ILE A 50 17.16 -12.75 4.77
C ILE A 50 17.33 -14.22 5.10
#